data_AF-A0A929SK83-F1
#
_entry.id   AF-A0A929SK83-F1
#
_cell.length_a   1.000
_cell.length_b   1.000
_cell.length_c   1.000
_cell.angle_alpha   90.00
_cell.angle_beta   90.00
_cell.angle_gamma   90.00
#
_symmetry.space_group_name_H-M   'P 1'
#
loop_
_entity.id
_entity.type
_entity.pdbx_description
1 polymer ?
#
loop_
_entity_poly.entity_id
_entity_poly.type
_entity_poly.pdbx_seq_one_letter_code
_entity_poly.pdbx_strand_id
1 'polypeptide(L)'
;MTKMFKFLLCALAAFTFLGCGDGKDYGNIHYDRDVCEHCQMAISDNRFAVDVRVDGKNHYFDDIGCLVEFMVKNNKLGWLQDAKIYINDASGNGEFIDARSAYFYKGFKTPMEYGWGAFKNKQEGKQSFSFDQVVTTLKASGGGHMHNMGHMHGAHDMSAGHGDMSGMKDPHSAEHGMSEPKHDMSGMGHTHGSDHNMGGDAGSTAHSQGAPHDIGQMHEGNGTAHDMHSGHAH
;
A
#
# COMPACT_ATOMS: atom_id res chain seq x y z
N MET A 1 -55.72 -22.72 -32.65
CA MET A 1 -54.38 -23.03 -32.10
C MET A 1 -53.38 -21.87 -32.23
N THR A 2 -53.41 -21.07 -33.31
CA THR A 2 -52.50 -19.92 -33.50
C THR A 2 -52.65 -18.77 -32.49
N LYS A 3 -53.85 -18.56 -31.92
CA LYS A 3 -54.09 -17.51 -30.90
C LYS A 3 -53.44 -17.83 -29.54
N MET A 4 -53.36 -19.10 -29.17
CA MET A 4 -52.70 -19.54 -27.93
C MET A 4 -51.17 -19.49 -28.05
N PHE A 5 -50.64 -19.71 -29.26
CA PHE A 5 -49.20 -19.59 -29.54
C PHE A 5 -48.71 -18.12 -29.44
N LYS A 6 -49.54 -17.15 -29.84
CA LYS A 6 -49.25 -15.71 -29.67
C LYS A 6 -49.19 -15.28 -28.20
N PHE A 7 -50.10 -15.78 -27.36
CA PHE A 7 -50.06 -15.50 -25.92
C PHE A 7 -48.84 -16.12 -25.23
N LEU A 8 -48.45 -17.33 -25.64
CA LEU A 8 -47.23 -17.99 -25.13
C LEU A 8 -45.95 -17.22 -25.53
N LEU A 9 -45.90 -16.69 -26.75
CA LEU A 9 -44.77 -15.87 -27.24
C LEU A 9 -44.67 -14.52 -26.52
N CYS A 10 -45.79 -13.87 -26.20
CA CYS A 10 -45.81 -12.64 -25.40
C CYS A 10 -45.42 -12.89 -23.93
N ALA A 11 -45.81 -14.02 -23.34
CA ALA A 11 -45.42 -14.38 -21.97
C ALA A 11 -43.93 -14.73 -21.86
N LEU A 12 -43.35 -15.38 -22.87
CA LEU A 12 -41.92 -15.69 -22.92
C LEU A 12 -41.05 -14.43 -23.09
N ALA A 13 -41.53 -13.43 -23.85
CA ALA A 13 -40.87 -12.14 -24.01
C ALA A 13 -40.91 -11.25 -22.74
N ALA A 14 -41.87 -11.48 -21.83
CA ALA A 14 -41.95 -10.75 -20.56
C ALA A 14 -40.92 -11.25 -19.53
N PHE A 15 -40.42 -12.48 -19.66
CA PHE A 15 -39.44 -13.06 -18.74
C PHE A 15 -38.00 -12.60 -18.96
N THR A 16 -37.69 -11.90 -20.06
CA THR A 16 -36.32 -11.47 -20.38
C THR A 16 -35.87 -10.18 -19.68
N PHE A 17 -36.71 -9.55 -18.85
CA PHE A 17 -36.37 -8.31 -18.14
C PHE A 17 -36.01 -8.48 -16.65
N LEU A 18 -35.97 -9.72 -16.12
CA LEU A 18 -35.55 -9.99 -14.74
C LEU A 18 -34.01 -10.03 -14.56
N GLY A 19 -33.25 -9.70 -15.59
CA GLY A 19 -31.79 -9.61 -15.55
C GLY A 19 -31.26 -8.27 -15.05
N CYS A 20 -31.72 -7.78 -13.90
CA CYS A 20 -30.96 -6.77 -13.15
C CYS A 20 -30.02 -7.53 -12.23
N GLY A 21 -28.93 -8.05 -12.79
CA GLY A 21 -27.85 -8.59 -11.96
C GLY A 21 -27.25 -7.43 -11.19
N ASP A 22 -27.22 -7.54 -9.86
CA ASP A 22 -26.42 -6.68 -8.98
C ASP A 22 -24.94 -6.92 -9.33
N GLY A 23 -24.52 -6.32 -10.44
CA GLY A 23 -23.13 -6.31 -10.86
C GLY A 23 -22.36 -5.56 -9.79
N LYS A 24 -21.32 -6.21 -9.25
CA LYS A 24 -20.37 -5.54 -8.38
C LYS A 24 -19.90 -4.27 -9.08
N ASP A 25 -20.18 -3.13 -8.45
CA ASP A 25 -19.86 -1.81 -8.99
C ASP A 25 -18.39 -1.41 -8.80
N TYR A 26 -17.58 -2.33 -8.24
CA TYR A 26 -16.15 -2.21 -8.06
C TYR A 26 -15.38 -3.08 -9.08
N GLY A 27 -14.19 -2.62 -9.43
CA GLY A 27 -13.26 -3.27 -10.33
C GLY A 27 -12.58 -4.48 -9.70
N ASN A 28 -11.88 -5.23 -10.53
CA ASN A 28 -11.08 -6.36 -10.07
C ASN A 28 -9.63 -5.91 -9.92
N ILE A 29 -9.15 -5.77 -8.68
CA ILE A 29 -7.75 -5.45 -8.39
C ILE A 29 -6.93 -6.74 -8.48
N HIS A 30 -5.93 -6.74 -9.34
CA HIS A 30 -4.89 -7.77 -9.40
C HIS A 30 -3.75 -7.37 -8.47
N TYR A 31 -3.78 -7.90 -7.24
CA TYR A 31 -2.70 -7.70 -6.27
C TYR A 31 -1.33 -8.08 -6.85
N ASP A 32 -0.31 -7.34 -6.42
CA ASP A 32 1.09 -7.42 -6.88
C ASP A 32 1.28 -7.12 -8.38
N ARG A 33 0.26 -6.59 -9.07
CA ARG A 33 0.30 -6.25 -10.50
C ARG A 33 -0.29 -4.89 -10.81
N ASP A 34 -1.48 -4.61 -10.31
CA ASP A 34 -2.12 -3.31 -10.49
C ASP A 34 -1.39 -2.26 -9.64
N VAL A 35 -1.23 -1.06 -10.20
CA VAL A 35 -0.40 0.00 -9.62
C VAL A 35 -1.28 1.06 -8.98
N CYS A 36 -0.93 1.48 -7.76
CA CYS A 36 -1.58 2.58 -7.06
C CYS A 36 -1.34 3.91 -7.80
N GLU A 37 -2.39 4.64 -8.11
CA GLU A 37 -2.28 5.91 -8.86
C GLU A 37 -1.56 7.03 -8.09
N HIS A 38 -1.46 6.92 -6.77
CA HIS A 38 -0.75 7.89 -5.93
C HIS A 38 0.75 7.59 -5.78
N CYS A 39 1.07 6.43 -5.18
CA CYS A 39 2.45 6.11 -4.80
C CYS A 39 3.24 5.39 -5.92
N GLN A 40 2.58 4.98 -7.00
CA GLN A 40 3.19 4.25 -8.13
C GLN A 40 3.82 2.90 -7.74
N MET A 41 3.44 2.34 -6.59
CA MET A 41 3.80 1.00 -6.17
C MET A 41 2.69 0.00 -6.56
N ALA A 42 3.05 -1.28 -6.70
CA ALA A 42 2.07 -2.34 -6.87
C ALA A 42 1.19 -2.46 -5.62
N ILE A 43 -0.12 -2.63 -5.81
CA ILE A 43 -1.08 -2.80 -4.73
C ILE A 43 -0.84 -4.16 -4.08
N SER A 44 -0.46 -4.15 -2.80
CA SER A 44 0.15 -5.32 -2.16
C SER A 44 -0.69 -5.94 -1.05
N ASP A 45 -1.61 -5.18 -0.43
CA ASP A 45 -2.40 -5.66 0.69
C ASP A 45 -3.91 -5.59 0.39
N ASN A 46 -4.54 -6.76 0.33
CA ASN A 46 -5.96 -6.92 0.04
C ASN A 46 -6.90 -6.50 1.17
N ARG A 47 -6.38 -5.98 2.29
CA ARG A 47 -7.16 -5.48 3.42
C ARG A 47 -7.44 -3.98 3.36
N PHE A 48 -6.68 -3.23 2.56
CA PHE A 48 -6.70 -1.76 2.61
C PHE A 48 -6.91 -1.10 1.25
N ALA A 49 -6.76 -1.86 0.17
CA ALA A 49 -6.90 -1.36 -1.18
C ALA A 49 -8.25 -0.65 -1.39
N VAL A 50 -8.20 0.41 -2.21
CA VAL A 50 -9.35 1.26 -2.51
C VAL A 50 -9.56 1.31 -4.01
N ASP A 51 -10.80 1.12 -4.42
CA ASP A 51 -11.26 1.29 -5.79
C ASP A 51 -12.23 2.47 -5.87
N VAL A 52 -11.90 3.43 -6.74
CA VAL A 52 -12.72 4.59 -7.02
C VAL A 52 -13.21 4.51 -8.44
N ARG A 53 -14.53 4.41 -8.60
CA ARG A 53 -15.18 4.45 -9.90
C ARG A 53 -15.81 5.82 -10.14
N VAL A 54 -15.29 6.53 -11.13
CA VAL A 54 -15.74 7.86 -11.57
C VAL A 54 -15.70 7.92 -13.09
N ASP A 55 -16.70 8.54 -13.71
CA ASP A 55 -16.81 8.67 -15.18
C ASP A 55 -16.68 7.33 -15.94
N GLY A 56 -17.14 6.23 -15.33
CA GLY A 56 -17.06 4.88 -15.91
C GLY A 56 -15.67 4.24 -15.88
N LYS A 57 -14.67 4.90 -15.29
CA LYS A 57 -13.31 4.37 -15.12
C LYS A 57 -13.03 4.04 -13.64
N ASN A 58 -12.27 2.97 -13.42
CA ASN A 58 -11.75 2.59 -12.12
C ASN A 58 -10.35 3.18 -11.89
N HIS A 59 -10.11 3.60 -10.66
CA HIS A 59 -8.88 4.18 -10.17
C HIS A 59 -8.51 3.47 -8.86
N TYR A 60 -7.31 2.92 -8.78
CA TYR A 60 -6.92 2.06 -7.67
C TYR A 60 -5.87 2.72 -6.76
N PHE A 61 -5.99 2.47 -5.46
CA PHE A 61 -5.09 3.00 -4.44
C PHE A 61 -4.74 1.92 -3.41
N ASP A 62 -3.51 1.97 -2.90
CA ASP A 62 -2.96 0.96 -1.98
C ASP A 62 -3.60 1.05 -0.58
N ASP A 63 -3.95 2.28 -0.16
CA ASP A 63 -4.80 2.52 1.01
C ASP A 63 -5.59 3.83 0.90
N ILE A 64 -6.46 4.09 1.87
CA ILE A 64 -7.32 5.29 1.91
C ILE A 64 -6.53 6.60 1.98
N GLY A 65 -5.30 6.57 2.53
CA GLY A 65 -4.43 7.74 2.57
C GLY A 65 -3.94 8.12 1.18
N CYS A 66 -3.52 7.13 0.39
CA CYS A 66 -3.17 7.34 -1.01
C CYS A 66 -4.30 8.00 -1.81
N LEU A 67 -5.53 7.52 -1.65
CA LEU A 67 -6.70 8.11 -2.30
C LEU A 67 -6.86 9.59 -1.92
N VAL A 68 -6.89 9.90 -0.62
CA VAL A 68 -7.13 11.28 -0.16
C VAL A 68 -6.02 12.22 -0.61
N GLU A 69 -4.75 11.81 -0.50
CA GLU A 69 -3.65 12.64 -0.97
C GLU A 69 -3.65 12.84 -2.48
N PHE A 70 -3.93 11.80 -3.26
CA PHE A 70 -4.07 11.92 -4.70
C PHE A 70 -5.13 12.95 -5.05
N MET A 71 -6.30 12.91 -4.39
CA MET A 71 -7.36 13.87 -4.62
C MET A 71 -6.95 15.31 -4.26
N VAL A 72 -6.21 15.50 -3.16
CA VAL A 72 -5.69 16.82 -2.77
C VAL A 72 -4.66 17.32 -3.78
N LYS A 73 -3.63 16.52 -4.11
CA LYS A 73 -2.53 16.94 -4.98
C LYS A 73 -2.97 17.21 -6.42
N ASN A 74 -3.98 16.48 -6.91
CA ASN A 74 -4.46 16.59 -8.28
C ASN A 74 -5.74 17.44 -8.43
N ASN A 75 -6.16 18.16 -7.39
CA ASN A 75 -7.38 18.97 -7.39
C ASN A 75 -8.65 18.15 -7.80
N LYS A 76 -8.74 16.91 -7.30
CA LYS A 76 -9.83 15.96 -7.59
C LYS A 76 -10.77 15.75 -6.39
N LEU A 77 -10.80 16.69 -5.44
CA LEU A 77 -11.69 16.60 -4.27
C LEU A 77 -13.19 16.53 -4.65
N GLY A 78 -13.57 17.00 -5.84
CA GLY A 78 -14.93 16.84 -6.37
C GLY A 78 -15.38 15.37 -6.49
N TRP A 79 -14.44 14.43 -6.65
CA TRP A 79 -14.74 12.99 -6.72
C TRP A 79 -15.42 12.46 -5.45
N LEU A 80 -15.25 13.12 -4.30
CA LEU A 80 -15.95 12.76 -3.07
C LEU A 80 -17.48 12.84 -3.19
N GLN A 81 -18.01 13.61 -4.15
CA GLN A 81 -19.45 13.71 -4.41
C GLN A 81 -19.92 12.70 -5.46
N ASP A 82 -19.17 12.58 -6.55
CA ASP A 82 -19.67 11.87 -7.76
C ASP A 82 -19.19 10.42 -7.86
N ALA A 83 -18.06 10.07 -7.23
CA ALA A 83 -17.44 8.76 -7.40
C ALA A 83 -18.07 7.69 -6.48
N LYS A 84 -18.19 6.45 -6.97
CA LYS A 84 -18.39 5.29 -6.10
C LYS A 84 -17.04 4.90 -5.50
N ILE A 85 -16.94 4.80 -4.19
CA ILE A 85 -15.67 4.55 -3.48
C ILE A 85 -15.85 3.26 -2.67
N TYR A 86 -15.11 2.24 -3.06
CA TYR A 86 -15.09 0.95 -2.39
C TYR A 86 -13.72 0.74 -1.75
N ILE A 87 -13.72 0.18 -0.55
CA ILE A 87 -12.50 -0.16 0.18
C ILE A 87 -12.60 -1.61 0.64
N ASN A 88 -11.48 -2.33 0.68
CA ASN A 88 -11.48 -3.67 1.25
C ASN A 88 -11.77 -3.65 2.76
N ASP A 89 -12.50 -4.67 3.23
CA ASP A 89 -12.69 -4.89 4.66
C ASP A 89 -11.36 -5.36 5.29
N ALA A 90 -10.92 -4.63 6.30
CA ALA A 90 -9.64 -4.82 6.96
C ALA A 90 -9.54 -6.13 7.77
N SER A 91 -10.64 -6.90 7.89
CA SER A 91 -10.60 -8.28 8.38
C SER A 91 -9.85 -9.24 7.46
N GLY A 92 -9.63 -8.88 6.18
CA GLY A 92 -8.95 -9.72 5.20
C GLY A 92 -9.84 -10.80 4.57
N ASN A 93 -11.16 -10.64 4.66
CA ASN A 93 -12.12 -11.52 4.00
C ASN A 93 -12.20 -11.32 2.46
N GLY A 94 -11.48 -10.32 1.92
CA GLY A 94 -11.46 -9.98 0.49
C GLY A 94 -12.73 -9.29 -0.02
N GLU A 95 -13.64 -8.87 0.86
CA GLU A 95 -14.85 -8.14 0.50
C GLU A 95 -14.53 -6.66 0.27
N PHE A 96 -15.08 -6.08 -0.79
CA PHE A 96 -15.14 -4.63 -0.97
C PHE A 96 -16.44 -4.09 -0.37
N ILE A 97 -16.33 -3.03 0.42
CA ILE A 97 -17.44 -2.36 1.09
C ILE A 97 -17.50 -0.90 0.66
N ASP A 98 -18.70 -0.31 0.65
CA ASP A 98 -18.87 1.12 0.37
C ASP A 98 -18.21 1.93 1.49
N ALA A 99 -17.16 2.68 1.12
CA ALA A 99 -16.36 3.45 2.03
C ALA A 99 -17.20 4.50 2.79
N ARG A 100 -18.28 5.04 2.21
CA ARG A 100 -19.13 6.04 2.86
C ARG A 100 -19.96 5.47 4.02
N SER A 101 -20.25 4.17 3.97
CA SER A 101 -21.03 3.46 4.99
C SER A 101 -20.17 2.66 5.98
N ALA A 102 -18.87 2.53 5.71
CA ALA A 102 -17.95 1.74 6.50
C ALA A 102 -17.59 2.39 7.86
N TYR A 103 -17.19 1.55 8.81
CA TYR A 103 -16.65 1.98 10.10
C TYR A 103 -15.13 1.98 10.04
N PHE A 104 -14.50 3.15 10.21
CA PHE A 104 -13.05 3.27 10.19
C PHE A 104 -12.46 3.26 11.59
N TYR A 105 -11.26 2.69 11.70
CA TYR A 105 -10.51 2.61 12.95
C TYR A 105 -9.04 2.93 12.69
N LYS A 106 -8.40 3.59 13.67
CA LYS A 106 -6.96 3.87 13.66
C LYS A 106 -6.16 2.69 14.21
N GLY A 107 -4.86 2.68 13.92
CA GLY A 107 -3.87 1.75 14.51
C GLY A 107 -3.56 0.54 13.64
N PHE A 108 -3.93 0.56 12.36
CA PHE A 108 -3.60 -0.49 11.41
C PHE A 108 -2.24 -0.22 10.78
N LYS A 109 -1.45 -1.27 10.53
CA LYS A 109 -0.28 -1.15 9.67
C LYS A 109 -0.74 -1.27 8.22
N THR A 110 -0.91 -0.13 7.55
CA THR A 110 -1.28 -0.08 6.13
C THR A 110 -0.02 0.01 5.25
N PRO A 111 -0.07 -0.41 3.97
CA PRO A 111 1.09 -0.38 3.09
C PRO A 111 1.83 0.95 3.05
N MET A 112 1.08 2.06 3.15
CA MET A 112 1.61 3.42 3.12
C MET A 112 1.53 4.13 4.49
N GLU A 113 1.35 3.38 5.57
CA GLU A 113 1.45 3.83 6.98
C GLU A 113 0.49 4.98 7.36
N TYR A 114 -0.68 5.08 6.71
CA TYR A 114 -1.73 6.05 7.08
C TYR A 114 -2.59 5.60 8.26
N GLY A 115 -2.54 4.32 8.63
CA GLY A 115 -3.06 3.88 9.92
C GLY A 115 -4.53 3.48 9.97
N TRP A 116 -5.24 3.49 8.84
CA TRP A 116 -6.70 3.35 8.79
C TRP A 116 -7.16 2.02 8.20
N GLY A 117 -7.99 1.29 8.96
CA GLY A 117 -8.71 0.11 8.49
C GLY A 117 -10.22 0.36 8.46
N ALA A 118 -10.90 -0.13 7.42
CA ALA A 118 -12.35 -0.04 7.25
C ALA A 118 -13.02 -1.40 7.52
N PHE A 119 -14.18 -1.39 8.16
CA PHE A 119 -14.96 -2.61 8.45
C PHE A 119 -16.41 -2.40 8.08
N LYS A 120 -17.04 -3.48 7.57
CA LYS A 120 -18.47 -3.51 7.28
C LYS A 120 -19.30 -3.31 8.54
N ASN A 121 -18.88 -3.96 9.63
CA ASN A 121 -19.59 -3.99 10.89
C ASN A 121 -18.80 -3.22 11.96
N LYS A 122 -19.55 -2.52 12.81
CA LYS A 122 -18.98 -1.82 13.96
C LYS A 122 -18.34 -2.83 14.92
N GLN A 123 -17.10 -2.54 15.30
CA GLN A 123 -16.35 -3.27 16.31
C GLN A 123 -16.74 -2.74 17.70
N GLU A 124 -17.24 -3.63 18.56
CA GLU A 124 -17.66 -3.28 19.93
C GLU A 124 -16.49 -2.77 20.78
N GLY A 125 -16.76 -1.82 21.67
CA GLY A 125 -15.76 -1.26 22.58
C GLY A 125 -14.69 -0.39 21.92
N LYS A 126 -14.75 -0.15 20.60
CA LYS A 126 -13.79 0.70 19.87
C LYS A 126 -14.47 1.95 19.31
N GLN A 127 -13.77 3.08 19.39
CA GLN A 127 -14.22 4.31 18.74
C GLN A 127 -14.04 4.19 17.22
N SER A 128 -15.16 4.26 16.49
CA SER A 128 -15.19 4.31 15.03
C SER A 128 -15.21 5.74 14.50
N PHE A 129 -14.70 5.93 13.29
CA PHE A 129 -14.74 7.17 12.54
C PHE A 129 -15.56 6.97 11.26
N SER A 130 -16.28 8.01 10.84
CA SER A 130 -16.93 8.06 9.53
C SER A 130 -15.93 8.37 8.42
N PHE A 131 -16.30 8.08 7.18
CA PHE A 131 -15.52 8.42 6.00
C PHE A 131 -15.09 9.89 5.97
N ASP A 132 -16.03 10.82 6.18
CA ASP A 132 -15.73 12.26 6.14
C ASP A 132 -14.75 12.70 7.23
N GLN A 133 -14.82 12.09 8.43
CA GLN A 133 -13.86 12.35 9.50
C GLN A 133 -12.46 11.84 9.12
N VAL A 134 -12.37 10.67 8.50
CA VAL A 134 -11.09 10.13 8.00
C VAL A 134 -10.51 11.01 6.91
N VAL A 135 -11.30 11.37 5.90
CA VAL A 135 -10.87 12.28 4.82
C VAL A 135 -10.42 13.62 5.38
N THR A 136 -11.19 14.21 6.30
CA THR A 136 -10.82 15.48 6.95
C THR A 136 -9.51 15.36 7.72
N THR A 137 -9.33 14.27 8.48
CA THR A 137 -8.10 14.01 9.23
C THR A 137 -6.90 13.88 8.30
N LEU A 138 -7.03 13.09 7.23
CA LEU A 138 -5.96 12.84 6.25
C LEU A 138 -5.57 14.10 5.47
N LYS A 139 -6.56 14.94 5.14
CA LYS A 139 -6.32 16.26 4.53
C LYS A 139 -5.54 17.19 5.46
N ALA A 140 -5.86 17.19 6.75
CA ALA A 140 -5.20 18.03 7.74
C ALA A 140 -3.77 17.57 8.07
N SER A 141 -3.47 16.27 7.99
CA SER A 141 -2.12 15.73 8.23
C SER A 141 -1.12 15.99 7.10
N GLY A 142 -1.54 16.60 5.99
CA GLY A 142 -0.64 17.27 5.06
C GLY A 142 0.45 16.41 4.42
N GLY A 143 0.16 15.17 4.01
CA GLY A 143 1.14 14.40 3.24
C GLY A 143 2.22 13.68 4.06
N GLY A 144 2.27 13.95 5.37
CA GLY A 144 3.31 13.41 6.24
C GLY A 144 3.00 11.96 6.58
N HIS A 145 3.68 11.03 5.90
CA HIS A 145 3.92 9.70 6.45
C HIS A 145 4.31 9.87 7.93
N MET A 146 3.64 9.13 8.83
CA MET A 146 4.10 8.97 10.20
C MET A 146 5.42 8.21 10.17
N HIS A 147 6.52 8.88 9.79
CA HIS A 147 7.83 8.48 10.25
C HIS A 147 7.81 8.73 11.74
N ASN A 148 7.67 7.65 12.50
CA ASN A 148 8.01 7.59 13.90
C ASN A 148 9.50 7.97 14.03
N MET A 149 9.79 9.26 14.06
CA MET A 149 11.03 9.78 14.61
C MET A 149 10.93 9.52 16.10
N GLY A 150 11.46 8.37 16.52
CA GLY A 150 11.73 8.12 17.92
C GLY A 150 12.43 9.35 18.50
N HIS A 151 11.98 9.78 19.67
CA HIS A 151 12.56 10.90 20.41
C HIS A 151 14.09 10.77 20.47
N MET A 152 14.81 11.56 19.67
CA MET A 152 16.18 11.93 19.98
C MET A 152 16.10 13.25 20.72
N HIS A 153 16.11 13.18 22.05
CA HIS A 153 16.48 14.32 22.89
C HIS A 153 17.94 14.69 22.59
N GLY A 154 18.13 15.57 21.63
CA GLY A 154 19.40 16.22 21.34
C GLY A 154 19.21 17.73 21.47
N ALA A 155 19.43 18.26 22.67
CA ALA A 155 19.46 19.69 22.90
C ALA A 155 20.72 20.27 22.25
N HIS A 156 20.56 21.08 21.21
CA HIS A 156 21.54 22.08 20.82
C HIS A 156 20.81 23.41 20.57
N ASP A 157 20.82 24.22 21.62
CA ASP A 157 20.58 25.65 21.62
C ASP A 157 21.51 26.33 20.62
N MET A 158 20.94 27.08 19.67
CA MET A 158 21.66 28.02 18.82
C MET A 158 21.06 29.40 19.04
N SER A 159 21.39 30.00 20.19
CA SER A 159 21.15 31.39 20.49
C SER A 159 21.99 32.32 19.61
N ALA A 160 21.39 33.47 19.33
CA ALA A 160 21.87 34.56 18.50
C ALA A 160 23.30 35.06 18.79
N GLY A 161 23.99 35.50 17.74
CA GLY A 161 25.21 36.28 17.83
C GLY A 161 25.28 37.31 16.70
N HIS A 162 24.93 38.57 17.02
CA HIS A 162 25.23 39.74 16.20
C HIS A 162 26.74 39.98 16.16
N GLY A 163 27.30 40.24 14.98
CA GLY A 163 28.68 40.67 14.78
C GLY A 163 28.81 41.55 13.55
N ASP A 164 28.89 42.86 13.78
CA ASP A 164 29.29 43.92 12.86
C ASP A 164 30.68 43.65 12.25
N MET A 165 30.81 43.80 10.93
CA MET A 165 32.11 43.92 10.26
C MET A 165 32.10 45.12 9.33
N SER A 166 32.37 46.27 9.92
CA SER A 166 32.80 47.48 9.23
C SER A 166 34.33 47.48 9.06
N GLY A 167 34.78 47.57 7.80
CA GLY A 167 36.07 48.11 7.43
C GLY A 167 37.20 47.12 7.14
N MET A 168 37.49 46.90 5.85
CA MET A 168 38.88 46.85 5.39
C MET A 168 38.96 47.40 3.96
N LYS A 169 39.85 48.39 3.82
CA LYS A 169 40.22 49.13 2.60
C LYS A 169 41.09 48.27 1.69
N ASP A 170 40.84 48.34 0.38
CA ASP A 170 41.87 48.15 -0.66
C ASP A 170 42.98 49.20 -0.48
N PRO A 171 44.27 48.92 -0.83
CA PRO A 171 44.63 49.14 -2.24
C PRO A 171 45.89 48.41 -2.82
N HIS A 172 45.94 48.44 -4.16
CA HIS A 172 47.09 48.43 -5.10
C HIS A 172 47.77 47.11 -5.56
N SER A 173 47.49 46.79 -6.84
CA SER A 173 48.40 46.60 -7.99
C SER A 173 49.75 45.84 -7.86
N ALA A 174 49.92 44.77 -8.65
CA ALA A 174 51.00 44.62 -9.67
C ALA A 174 50.99 43.24 -10.37
N GLU A 175 50.84 43.32 -11.70
CA GLU A 175 51.35 42.58 -12.88
C GLU A 175 52.11 41.22 -12.81
N HIS A 176 52.17 40.59 -14.01
CA HIS A 176 52.80 39.33 -14.47
C HIS A 176 51.90 38.08 -14.38
N GLY A 177 51.62 37.29 -15.43
CA GLY A 177 52.13 37.18 -16.79
C GLY A 177 52.15 35.69 -17.19
N MET A 178 51.45 35.32 -18.28
CA MET A 178 51.66 34.16 -19.20
C MET A 178 51.70 32.75 -18.52
N SER A 179 50.96 31.71 -18.93
CA SER A 179 50.86 31.08 -20.26
C SER A 179 49.95 29.84 -20.19
N GLU A 180 49.22 29.54 -21.27
CA GLU A 180 48.47 28.29 -21.52
C GLU A 180 49.38 27.04 -21.52
N PRO A 181 48.80 25.83 -21.43
CA PRO A 181 48.77 25.01 -22.64
C PRO A 181 47.54 24.10 -22.84
N LYS A 182 46.95 24.23 -24.04
CA LYS A 182 46.66 23.22 -25.09
C LYS A 182 46.15 21.81 -24.72
N HIS A 183 44.95 21.53 -25.23
CA HIS A 183 44.41 20.20 -25.51
C HIS A 183 45.02 19.61 -26.80
N ASP A 184 45.33 18.31 -26.80
CA ASP A 184 45.61 17.50 -27.98
C ASP A 184 44.70 16.25 -27.98
N MET A 185 44.09 16.01 -29.13
CA MET A 185 43.28 14.86 -29.53
C MET A 185 43.85 14.33 -30.84
N SER A 186 44.42 13.12 -30.82
CA SER A 186 44.59 12.18 -31.95
C SER A 186 45.52 11.04 -31.50
N GLY A 187 45.43 9.76 -31.87
CA GLY A 187 44.65 8.97 -32.82
C GLY A 187 45.23 7.53 -32.83
N MET A 188 44.68 6.66 -33.69
CA MET A 188 45.06 5.24 -34.00
C MET A 188 44.58 4.17 -32.98
N GLY A 189 43.75 3.16 -33.26
CA GLY A 189 43.20 2.57 -34.49
C GLY A 189 43.88 1.24 -34.86
N HIS A 190 43.24 0.08 -34.63
CA HIS A 190 43.41 -1.26 -35.27
C HIS A 190 42.29 -2.20 -34.74
N THR A 191 41.23 -2.59 -35.48
CA THR A 191 41.02 -3.60 -36.55
C THR A 191 41.06 -5.10 -36.16
N HIS A 192 39.92 -5.79 -36.38
CA HIS A 192 39.68 -7.23 -36.68
C HIS A 192 40.07 -8.26 -35.60
N GLY A 193 39.35 -9.35 -35.31
CA GLY A 193 38.15 -9.99 -35.89
C GLY A 193 38.03 -11.41 -35.28
N SER A 194 36.85 -12.03 -35.48
CA SER A 194 36.59 -13.49 -35.41
C SER A 194 36.63 -14.16 -34.03
N ASP A 195 35.86 -15.19 -33.68
CA ASP A 195 34.66 -15.89 -34.17
C ASP A 195 34.44 -17.04 -33.14
N HIS A 196 33.28 -17.71 -33.21
CA HIS A 196 32.96 -19.05 -32.66
C HIS A 196 32.69 -19.18 -31.13
N ASN A 197 31.96 -20.17 -30.61
CA ASN A 197 30.76 -20.95 -30.92
C ASN A 197 30.65 -22.00 -29.78
N MET A 198 29.45 -22.19 -29.22
CA MET A 198 28.82 -23.39 -28.63
C MET A 198 29.67 -24.53 -27.99
N GLY A 199 29.16 -25.02 -26.84
CA GLY A 199 29.43 -26.33 -26.23
C GLY A 199 29.51 -26.18 -24.71
N GLY A 200 28.56 -26.61 -23.87
CA GLY A 200 27.77 -27.83 -23.90
C GLY A 200 28.62 -28.94 -23.28
N ASP A 201 28.39 -29.28 -22.00
CA ASP A 201 28.65 -30.62 -21.46
C ASP A 201 28.02 -30.83 -20.08
N ALA A 202 27.63 -32.09 -19.87
CA ALA A 202 26.68 -32.61 -18.92
C ALA A 202 27.34 -33.61 -17.95
N GLY A 203 26.72 -33.79 -16.78
CA GLY A 203 26.86 -34.97 -15.89
C GLY A 203 28.16 -35.02 -15.05
N SER A 204 28.21 -35.57 -13.83
CA SER A 204 27.28 -36.43 -13.10
C SER A 204 27.72 -36.60 -11.63
N THR A 205 26.73 -36.80 -10.75
CA THR A 205 26.68 -37.70 -9.56
C THR A 205 27.65 -37.55 -8.39
N ALA A 206 27.11 -37.33 -7.17
CA ALA A 206 27.09 -38.33 -6.10
C ALA A 206 26.26 -37.87 -4.87
N HIS A 207 25.64 -38.85 -4.21
CA HIS A 207 24.63 -38.79 -3.15
C HIS A 207 25.15 -38.40 -1.74
N SER A 208 24.23 -37.91 -0.90
CA SER A 208 23.94 -38.55 0.40
C SER A 208 22.55 -38.18 0.91
N GLN A 209 21.87 -39.21 1.41
CA GLN A 209 20.46 -39.27 1.81
C GLN A 209 20.27 -38.72 3.23
N GLY A 210 19.24 -37.90 3.44
CA GLY A 210 18.70 -37.57 4.77
C GLY A 210 17.37 -38.30 4.98
N ALA A 211 17.29 -39.15 6.00
CA ALA A 211 16.16 -39.98 6.37
C ALA A 211 15.02 -39.17 7.06
N PRO A 212 13.80 -39.74 7.19
CA PRO A 212 12.60 -39.01 7.62
C PRO A 212 12.48 -38.98 9.15
N HIS A 213 11.92 -37.90 9.69
CA HIS A 213 11.55 -37.83 11.10
C HIS A 213 10.09 -38.24 11.31
N ASP A 214 9.96 -39.13 12.29
CA ASP A 214 8.87 -40.02 12.64
C ASP A 214 7.73 -39.32 13.39
N ILE A 215 6.50 -39.80 13.17
CA ILE A 215 5.28 -39.43 13.89
C ILE A 215 5.11 -40.43 15.03
N GLY A 216 5.29 -39.98 16.26
CA GLY A 216 5.09 -40.78 17.48
C GLY A 216 4.10 -40.13 18.44
N GLN A 217 2.94 -40.78 18.59
CA GLN A 217 1.98 -40.58 19.68
C GLN A 217 2.60 -40.90 21.05
N MET A 218 2.38 -40.06 22.06
CA MET A 218 2.24 -40.46 23.48
C MET A 218 1.62 -39.26 24.24
N HIS A 219 0.40 -39.33 24.74
CA HIS A 219 -0.10 -39.99 25.96
C HIS A 219 -0.38 -38.97 27.07
N GLU A 220 -1.57 -39.13 27.64
CA GLU A 220 -2.24 -38.28 28.61
C GLU A 220 -1.48 -38.20 29.95
N GLY A 221 -1.32 -36.97 30.46
CA GLY A 221 -0.77 -36.67 31.78
C GLY A 221 -1.88 -36.24 32.73
N ASN A 222 -2.26 -37.18 33.60
CA ASN A 222 -3.27 -37.09 34.65
C ASN A 222 -2.98 -35.93 35.64
N GLY A 223 -3.89 -34.97 35.77
CA GLY A 223 -3.85 -33.93 36.80
C GLY A 223 -4.29 -34.49 38.15
N THR A 224 -3.32 -34.80 39.01
CA THR A 224 -3.55 -35.22 40.39
C THR A 224 -4.13 -34.08 41.23
N ALA A 225 -5.21 -34.41 41.92
CA ALA A 225 -5.87 -33.63 42.95
C ALA A 225 -4.90 -33.23 44.06
N HIS A 226 -4.99 -31.97 44.51
CA HIS A 226 -4.46 -31.55 45.79
C HIS A 226 -5.55 -31.71 46.85
N ASP A 227 -5.28 -32.62 47.78
CA ASP A 227 -6.05 -32.88 49.00
C ASP A 227 -6.22 -31.61 49.84
N MET A 228 -7.47 -31.33 50.22
CA MET A 228 -7.80 -30.44 51.34
C MET A 228 -7.77 -31.25 52.63
N HIS A 229 -6.85 -30.93 53.55
CA HIS A 229 -6.89 -31.45 54.91
C HIS A 229 -7.51 -30.41 55.85
N SER A 230 -8.63 -30.81 56.44
CA SER A 230 -9.30 -30.19 57.57
C SER A 230 -8.41 -30.19 58.81
N GLY A 231 -8.31 -29.06 59.50
CA GLY A 231 -7.69 -28.94 60.82
C GLY A 231 -8.38 -27.86 61.66
N HIS A 232 -9.29 -28.32 62.52
CA HIS A 232 -9.88 -27.58 63.65
C HIS A 232 -8.81 -27.13 64.64
N ALA A 233 -8.91 -25.91 65.18
CA ALA A 233 -8.57 -25.60 66.57
C ALA A 233 -9.03 -24.19 67.01
N HIS A 234 -9.78 -24.18 68.10
CA HIS A 234 -10.10 -23.11 69.08
C HIS A 234 -11.14 -22.04 68.75
#